data_AF-G4YY18-F1
#
_entry.id   AF-G4YY18-F1
#
_cell.length_a   1.000
_cell.length_b   1.000
_cell.length_c   1.000
_cell.angle_alpha   90.00
_cell.angle_beta   90.00
_cell.angle_gamma   90.00
#
_symmetry.space_group_name_H-M   'P 1'
#
loop_
_entity.id
_entity.type
_entity.pdbx_description
1 polymer ?
#
loop_
_entity_poly.entity_id
_entity_poly.type
_entity_poly.pdbx_seq_one_letter_code
_entity_poly.pdbx_strand_id
1 'polypeptide(L)'
;MTLDTLTRAQAEVSHVRLKNSLVQTSQTFREHFRAEKELFRTIAGSDATDIVRLERLNQCCKRVRIWRRQVTNPLLQYKQQQHVSGKGGPGGVSSSMSTSKKPDRRMHATLLMALIVDMYEQRIFSEVEESFPEFVVRFLSQRASNRRLAVDQLHSTVSTVLHAAPNHARVRVFGSLCGIDDKFNPPEKIKVFLHILENLYRSKIAASVGASGANTARIEEIATAIPLADVVFHNVGIAQNVAQQVIGDLFRDNFYWNFRFWLTPCTELRVDSSWPAGVCEELQERALTLATASRNTLLNAHRKIDGDAFLELLLDAWTTRAKQLYALLESATDHEEREGNELLRSRQVMQDSRMQHRPTTEEERQFFDQLIEEYWNAPVSWTSAKVQARIAALVPRRQLTQLQQLYAVYVAELPPERRLWEWSNWRWETEWEWGALVLTPDKREQ
;
A
#
# COMPACT_ATOMS: atom_id res chain seq x y z
N MET A 1 16.19 -2.34 -48.32
CA MET A 1 15.73 -2.32 -46.92
C MET A 1 16.74 -1.55 -46.11
N THR A 2 16.33 -0.46 -45.48
CA THR A 2 17.18 0.31 -44.56
C THR A 2 17.18 -0.35 -43.17
N LEU A 3 18.21 -0.09 -42.38
CA LEU A 3 18.33 -0.57 -40.99
C LEU A 3 17.05 -0.23 -40.17
N ASP A 4 16.46 0.95 -40.43
CA ASP A 4 15.20 1.41 -39.84
C ASP A 4 13.98 0.54 -40.17
N THR A 5 13.89 0.02 -41.40
CA THR A 5 12.79 -0.91 -41.76
C THR A 5 12.94 -2.26 -41.08
N LEU A 6 14.18 -2.72 -40.84
CA LEU A 6 14.46 -3.97 -40.14
C LEU A 6 14.21 -3.84 -38.63
N THR A 7 14.64 -2.73 -38.01
CA THR A 7 14.38 -2.47 -36.58
C THR A 7 12.89 -2.26 -36.31
N ARG A 8 12.16 -1.58 -37.19
CA ARG A 8 10.69 -1.41 -37.07
C ARG A 8 9.95 -2.74 -37.20
N ALA A 9 10.28 -3.55 -38.22
CA ALA A 9 9.67 -4.87 -38.38
C ALA A 9 9.99 -5.81 -37.20
N GLN A 10 11.20 -5.74 -36.66
CA GLN A 10 11.60 -6.51 -35.48
C GLN A 10 10.91 -6.02 -34.20
N ALA A 11 10.68 -4.71 -34.07
CA ALA A 11 9.91 -4.13 -32.97
C ALA A 11 8.42 -4.51 -33.05
N GLU A 12 7.82 -4.52 -34.23
CA GLU A 12 6.43 -4.97 -34.44
C GLU A 12 6.26 -6.45 -34.12
N VAL A 13 7.18 -7.31 -34.59
CA VAL A 13 7.17 -8.74 -34.25
C VAL A 13 7.34 -8.95 -32.74
N SER A 14 8.22 -8.17 -32.09
CA SER A 14 8.42 -8.22 -30.64
C SER A 14 7.19 -7.74 -29.86
N HIS A 15 6.53 -6.68 -30.33
CA HIS A 15 5.30 -6.14 -29.75
C HIS A 15 4.12 -7.12 -29.87
N VAL A 16 3.98 -7.80 -31.02
CA VAL A 16 2.96 -8.87 -31.19
C VAL A 16 3.27 -10.07 -30.29
N ARG A 17 4.54 -10.46 -30.16
CA ARG A 17 4.96 -11.53 -29.26
C ARG A 17 4.70 -11.18 -27.79
N LEU A 18 4.94 -9.91 -27.41
CA LEU A 18 4.70 -9.41 -26.07
C LEU A 18 3.20 -9.31 -25.76
N LYS A 19 2.39 -8.82 -26.70
CA LYS A 19 0.92 -8.81 -26.56
C LYS A 19 0.38 -10.23 -26.37
N ASN A 20 0.88 -11.19 -27.14
CA ASN A 20 0.53 -12.60 -26.97
C ASN A 20 1.01 -13.16 -25.64
N SER A 21 2.21 -12.78 -25.18
CA SER A 21 2.73 -13.16 -23.86
C SER A 21 1.92 -12.54 -22.73
N LEU A 22 1.46 -11.30 -22.84
CA LEU A 22 0.62 -10.61 -21.84
C LEU A 22 -0.78 -11.21 -21.77
N VAL A 23 -1.37 -11.54 -22.92
CA VAL A 23 -2.63 -12.29 -23.00
C VAL A 23 -2.44 -13.68 -22.39
N GLN A 24 -1.33 -14.36 -22.69
CA GLN A 24 -1.02 -15.66 -22.12
C GLN A 24 -0.78 -15.57 -20.62
N THR A 25 -0.02 -14.60 -20.12
CA THR A 25 0.24 -14.40 -18.67
C THR A 25 -1.04 -14.01 -17.93
N SER A 26 -1.89 -13.18 -18.55
CA SER A 26 -3.22 -12.86 -18.01
C SER A 26 -4.13 -14.07 -18.00
N GLN A 27 -4.06 -14.93 -19.01
CA GLN A 27 -4.78 -16.21 -19.05
C GLN A 27 -4.23 -17.19 -18.02
N THR A 28 -2.92 -17.38 -17.92
CA THR A 28 -2.27 -18.23 -16.90
C THR A 28 -2.59 -17.73 -15.50
N PHE A 29 -2.61 -16.42 -15.27
CA PHE A 29 -3.05 -15.83 -14.00
C PHE A 29 -4.53 -16.14 -13.75
N ARG A 30 -5.42 -15.91 -14.72
CA ARG A 30 -6.86 -16.24 -14.57
C ARG A 30 -7.10 -17.74 -14.39
N GLU A 31 -6.29 -18.59 -15.01
CA GLU A 31 -6.33 -20.05 -14.89
C GLU A 31 -5.78 -20.52 -13.55
N HIS A 32 -4.70 -19.92 -13.04
CA HIS A 32 -4.17 -20.19 -11.69
C HIS A 32 -5.20 -19.82 -10.62
N PHE A 33 -5.87 -18.67 -10.78
CA PHE A 33 -6.94 -18.24 -9.87
C PHE A 33 -8.25 -19.04 -10.05
N ARG A 34 -8.49 -19.65 -11.22
CA ARG A 34 -9.58 -20.62 -11.41
C ARG A 34 -9.25 -21.97 -10.79
N ALA A 35 -8.02 -22.45 -10.97
CA ALA A 35 -7.52 -23.69 -10.39
C ALA A 35 -7.46 -23.60 -8.86
N GLU A 36 -7.09 -22.44 -8.28
CA GLU A 36 -7.21 -22.19 -6.84
C GLU A 36 -8.66 -22.24 -6.37
N LYS A 37 -9.60 -21.60 -7.09
CA LYS A 37 -11.03 -21.72 -6.80
C LYS A 37 -11.55 -23.16 -6.88
N GLU A 38 -10.95 -24.00 -7.72
CA GLU A 38 -11.29 -25.43 -7.84
C GLU A 38 -10.62 -26.28 -6.75
N LEU A 39 -9.41 -25.93 -6.30
CA LEU A 39 -8.69 -26.55 -5.19
C LEU A 39 -9.43 -26.39 -3.86
N PHE A 40 -10.16 -25.29 -3.68
CA PHE A 40 -10.92 -24.98 -2.46
C PHE A 40 -12.40 -25.38 -2.53
N ARG A 41 -12.88 -26.00 -3.62
CA ARG A 41 -14.26 -26.52 -3.72
C ARG A 41 -14.55 -27.72 -2.79
N THR A 42 -13.52 -28.36 -2.24
CA THR A 42 -13.63 -29.48 -1.30
C THR A 42 -13.75 -29.05 0.16
N ILE A 43 -13.63 -27.76 0.47
CA ILE A 43 -13.83 -27.21 1.82
C ILE A 43 -15.23 -26.56 1.84
N ALA A 44 -16.05 -26.93 2.82
CA ALA A 44 -17.43 -26.48 2.95
C ALA A 44 -17.54 -24.94 2.79
N GLY A 45 -18.51 -24.51 2.00
CA GLY A 45 -18.55 -23.19 1.36
C GLY A 45 -18.62 -21.94 2.25
N SER A 46 -18.63 -22.04 3.59
CA SER A 46 -18.45 -20.90 4.49
C SER A 46 -16.97 -20.69 4.89
N ASP A 47 -16.22 -21.78 5.07
CA ASP A 47 -14.87 -21.72 5.65
C ASP A 47 -13.80 -21.46 4.59
N ALA A 48 -14.04 -21.89 3.34
CA ALA A 48 -13.12 -21.69 2.23
C ALA A 48 -12.93 -20.21 1.84
N THR A 49 -14.00 -19.42 1.87
CA THR A 49 -13.97 -17.98 1.59
C THR A 49 -13.21 -17.20 2.65
N ASP A 50 -13.29 -17.62 3.91
CA ASP A 50 -12.58 -16.99 5.01
C ASP A 50 -11.08 -17.31 4.99
N ILE A 51 -10.69 -18.54 4.63
CA ILE A 51 -9.27 -18.94 4.51
C ILE A 51 -8.57 -18.16 3.38
N VAL A 52 -9.18 -18.09 2.20
CA VAL A 52 -8.60 -17.37 1.05
C VAL A 52 -8.47 -15.87 1.34
N ARG A 53 -9.47 -15.29 2.02
CA ARG A 53 -9.40 -13.89 2.45
C ARG A 53 -8.31 -13.68 3.50
N LEU A 54 -8.17 -14.57 4.47
CA LEU A 54 -7.09 -14.50 5.48
C LEU A 54 -5.70 -14.55 4.84
N GLU A 55 -5.51 -15.43 3.85
CA GLU A 55 -4.23 -15.55 3.16
C GLU A 55 -3.91 -14.29 2.35
N ARG A 56 -4.90 -13.72 1.65
CA ARG A 56 -4.75 -12.43 0.95
C ARG A 56 -4.41 -11.30 1.90
N LEU A 57 -5.10 -11.22 3.02
CA LEU A 57 -4.83 -10.23 4.06
C LEU A 57 -3.40 -10.38 4.59
N ASN A 58 -2.95 -11.60 4.88
CA ASN A 58 -1.58 -11.88 5.32
C ASN A 58 -0.53 -11.45 4.27
N GLN A 59 -0.77 -11.74 2.98
CA GLN A 59 0.10 -11.27 1.89
C GLN A 59 0.10 -9.73 1.77
N CYS A 60 -1.05 -9.08 1.98
CA CYS A 60 -1.15 -7.62 2.00
C CYS A 60 -0.34 -7.03 3.16
N CYS A 61 -0.50 -7.56 4.38
CA CYS A 61 0.29 -7.17 5.55
C CYS A 61 1.78 -7.32 5.27
N LYS A 62 2.23 -8.47 4.77
CA LYS A 62 3.64 -8.70 4.38
C LYS A 62 4.13 -7.67 3.36
N ARG A 63 3.33 -7.36 2.34
CA ARG A 63 3.68 -6.37 1.32
C ARG A 63 3.82 -4.97 1.89
N VAL A 64 2.92 -4.54 2.77
CA VAL A 64 3.03 -3.26 3.50
C VAL A 64 4.32 -3.22 4.32
N ARG A 65 4.66 -4.32 5.02
CA ARG A 65 5.94 -4.42 5.76
C ARG A 65 7.17 -4.38 4.85
N ILE A 66 7.10 -4.90 3.62
CA ILE A 66 8.21 -4.79 2.66
C ILE A 66 8.43 -3.32 2.28
N TRP A 67 7.37 -2.54 2.07
CA TRP A 67 7.51 -1.10 1.82
C TRP A 67 8.13 -0.34 3.00
N ARG A 68 8.03 -0.86 4.23
CA ARG A 68 8.76 -0.35 5.40
C ARG A 68 10.26 -0.53 5.29
N ARG A 69 10.71 -1.62 4.64
CA ARG A 69 12.14 -1.92 4.56
C ARG A 69 12.79 -0.81 3.78
N GLN A 70 13.66 -0.06 4.44
CA GLN A 70 14.52 0.91 3.80
C GLN A 70 15.38 0.16 2.78
N VAL A 71 15.02 0.29 1.50
CA VAL A 71 15.90 -0.18 0.43
C VAL A 71 17.12 0.71 0.47
N THR A 72 18.30 0.10 0.59
CA THR A 72 19.54 0.85 0.71
C THR A 72 19.77 1.63 -0.56
N ASN A 73 19.62 2.95 -0.47
CA ASN A 73 19.86 3.84 -1.59
C ASN A 73 21.37 3.81 -1.95
N PRO A 74 21.75 3.35 -3.15
CA PRO A 74 23.16 3.22 -3.52
C PRO A 74 23.87 4.58 -3.49
N LEU A 75 23.18 5.69 -3.80
CA LEU A 75 23.74 7.04 -3.70
C LEU A 75 24.05 7.43 -2.24
N LEU A 76 23.25 6.97 -1.27
CA LEU A 76 23.54 7.16 0.15
C LEU A 76 24.71 6.30 0.64
N GLN A 77 24.99 5.14 0.02
CA GLN A 77 26.20 4.37 0.31
C GLN A 77 27.45 5.12 -0.14
N TYR A 78 27.44 5.71 -1.34
CA TYR A 78 28.53 6.57 -1.81
C TYR A 78 28.71 7.81 -0.91
N LYS A 79 27.62 8.38 -0.36
CA LYS A 79 27.71 9.43 0.67
C LYS A 79 28.44 8.95 1.93
N GLN A 80 28.11 7.76 2.44
CA GLN A 80 28.76 7.22 3.65
C GLN A 80 30.24 6.90 3.41
N GLN A 81 30.61 6.42 2.22
CA GLN A 81 32.01 6.17 1.86
C GLN A 81 32.87 7.45 1.86
N GLN A 82 32.31 8.63 1.53
CA GLN A 82 33.04 9.90 1.68
C GLN A 82 33.42 10.20 3.14
N HIS A 83 32.58 9.80 4.10
CA HIS A 83 32.85 10.03 5.52
C HIS A 83 33.80 8.99 6.12
N VAL A 84 33.88 7.78 5.55
CA VAL A 84 34.71 6.67 6.07
C VAL A 84 36.11 6.63 5.46
N SER A 85 36.31 7.12 4.23
CA SER A 85 37.66 7.26 3.62
C SER A 85 38.55 8.32 4.30
N GLY A 86 38.07 8.97 5.36
CA GLY A 86 38.87 9.81 6.24
C GLY A 86 39.18 9.15 7.59
N LYS A 87 39.90 8.02 7.63
CA LYS A 87 40.61 7.56 8.84
C LYS A 87 41.55 6.38 8.55
N GLY A 88 42.86 6.57 8.76
CA GLY A 88 43.82 5.47 8.76
C GLY A 88 45.29 5.89 8.67
N GLY A 89 45.82 6.53 9.72
CA GLY A 89 47.27 6.71 9.90
C GLY A 89 47.58 7.26 11.30
N PRO A 90 48.29 6.52 12.17
CA PRO A 90 48.72 7.04 13.46
C PRO A 90 50.05 7.77 13.29
N GLY A 91 50.06 9.08 13.55
CA GLY A 91 51.29 9.88 13.61
C GLY A 91 51.31 11.00 12.59
N GLY A 92 51.33 12.25 13.06
CA GLY A 92 51.54 13.42 12.21
C GLY A 92 50.82 14.66 12.72
N VAL A 93 51.42 15.31 13.71
CA VAL A 93 51.13 16.71 14.08
C VAL A 93 51.33 17.59 12.84
N SER A 94 50.32 18.38 12.45
CA SER A 94 50.51 19.70 11.84
C SER A 94 49.16 20.33 11.48
N SER A 95 48.86 21.40 12.19
CA SER A 95 48.02 22.50 11.75
C SER A 95 48.48 23.04 10.39
N SER A 96 47.63 23.03 9.36
CA SER A 96 47.47 24.18 8.45
C SER A 96 46.48 23.90 7.32
N MET A 97 45.59 24.88 7.16
CA MET A 97 44.96 25.26 5.90
C MET A 97 44.07 24.23 5.21
N SER A 98 42.82 24.20 5.67
CA SER A 98 41.64 23.97 4.83
C SER A 98 41.53 25.06 3.76
N THR A 99 42.40 25.01 2.75
CA THR A 99 42.21 25.77 1.50
C THR A 99 41.03 25.15 0.76
N SER A 100 39.87 25.78 0.93
CA SER A 100 38.95 26.18 -0.14
C SER A 100 39.21 25.58 -1.54
N LYS A 101 38.98 24.27 -1.74
CA LYS A 101 38.68 23.74 -3.08
C LYS A 101 37.20 23.99 -3.38
N LYS A 102 36.89 25.26 -3.62
CA LYS A 102 35.74 25.74 -4.40
C LYS A 102 36.20 25.86 -5.86
N PRO A 103 36.52 24.74 -6.53
CA PRO A 103 35.87 24.52 -7.84
C PRO A 103 35.70 23.00 -8.10
N ASP A 104 34.43 22.57 -8.27
CA ASP A 104 33.98 21.30 -8.90
C ASP A 104 32.56 20.90 -8.43
N ARG A 105 31.83 21.83 -7.82
CA ARG A 105 30.46 21.61 -7.30
C ARG A 105 29.36 21.94 -8.30
N ARG A 106 29.70 22.39 -9.52
CA ARG A 106 28.71 22.68 -10.57
C ARG A 106 28.58 21.51 -11.51
N MET A 107 27.87 20.49 -11.05
CA MET A 107 27.10 19.72 -11.98
C MET A 107 25.93 20.58 -12.43
N HIS A 108 25.85 20.87 -13.73
CA HIS A 108 24.84 21.78 -14.27
C HIS A 108 23.46 21.11 -14.22
N ALA A 109 22.40 21.90 -13.99
CA ALA A 109 21.02 21.44 -14.11
C ALA A 109 20.80 20.66 -15.43
N THR A 110 21.51 21.03 -16.49
CA THR A 110 21.59 20.32 -17.77
C THR A 110 21.91 18.83 -17.66
N LEU A 111 22.84 18.42 -16.78
CA LEU A 111 23.15 17.00 -16.58
C LEU A 111 22.04 16.26 -15.82
N LEU A 112 21.40 16.93 -14.85
CA LEU A 112 20.20 16.38 -14.20
C LEU A 112 19.04 16.24 -15.21
N MET A 113 18.90 17.19 -16.12
CA MET A 113 17.91 17.12 -17.20
C MET A 113 18.23 15.97 -18.15
N ALA A 114 19.49 15.83 -18.56
CA ALA A 114 19.91 14.74 -19.44
C ALA A 114 19.63 13.37 -18.80
N LEU A 115 19.87 13.23 -17.49
CA LEU A 115 19.52 12.02 -16.74
C LEU A 115 18.02 11.74 -16.76
N ILE A 116 17.19 12.75 -16.50
CA ILE A 116 15.72 12.61 -16.49
C ILE A 116 15.17 12.31 -17.88
N VAL A 117 15.69 12.97 -18.91
CA VAL A 117 15.28 12.79 -20.31
C VAL A 117 15.67 11.40 -20.79
N ASP A 118 16.91 10.99 -20.56
CA ASP A 118 17.40 9.66 -20.95
C ASP A 118 16.64 8.57 -20.20
N MET A 119 16.35 8.77 -18.90
CA MET A 119 15.46 7.87 -18.15
C MET A 119 14.06 7.80 -18.77
N TYR A 120 13.46 8.93 -19.11
CA TYR A 120 12.12 8.98 -19.71
C TYR A 120 12.10 8.26 -21.06
N GLU A 121 13.08 8.51 -21.92
CA GLU A 121 13.24 7.82 -23.20
C GLU A 121 13.41 6.31 -22.99
N GLN A 122 14.35 5.89 -22.14
CA GLN A 122 14.55 4.46 -21.84
C GLN A 122 13.28 3.81 -21.25
N ARG A 123 12.51 4.53 -20.43
CA ARG A 123 11.27 4.05 -19.79
C ARG A 123 10.05 4.04 -20.71
N ILE A 124 9.96 4.94 -21.69
CA ILE A 124 8.95 4.84 -22.77
C ILE A 124 9.15 3.51 -23.52
N PHE A 125 10.40 3.08 -23.69
CA PHE A 125 10.73 1.91 -24.49
C PHE A 125 10.96 0.62 -23.70
N SER A 126 11.06 0.67 -22.36
CA SER A 126 11.27 -0.51 -21.52
C SER A 126 10.66 -0.38 -20.12
N GLU A 127 9.92 -1.41 -19.69
CA GLU A 127 9.46 -1.58 -18.31
C GLU A 127 10.66 -1.96 -17.42
N VAL A 128 11.48 -0.98 -17.02
CA VAL A 128 12.62 -1.26 -16.13
C VAL A 128 12.14 -1.50 -14.70
N GLU A 129 12.55 -2.60 -14.08
CA GLU A 129 12.25 -2.94 -12.67
C GLU A 129 13.09 -2.14 -11.65
N GLU A 130 14.11 -1.41 -12.09
CA GLU A 130 15.10 -0.73 -11.23
C GLU A 130 14.60 0.61 -10.63
N SER A 131 15.10 0.97 -9.45
CA SER A 131 14.79 2.24 -8.79
C SER A 131 15.55 3.43 -9.42
N PHE A 132 15.05 4.66 -9.27
CA PHE A 132 15.71 5.85 -9.84
C PHE A 132 17.17 6.06 -9.37
N PRO A 133 17.53 5.85 -8.09
CA PRO A 133 18.92 5.93 -7.66
C PRO A 133 19.84 4.90 -8.31
N GLU A 134 19.35 3.68 -8.56
CA GLU A 134 20.11 2.62 -9.23
C GLU A 134 20.40 2.99 -10.69
N PHE A 135 19.39 3.53 -11.38
CA PHE A 135 19.59 4.08 -12.72
C PHE A 135 20.65 5.16 -12.76
N VAL A 136 20.62 6.12 -11.81
CA VAL A 136 21.62 7.21 -11.79
C VAL A 136 23.03 6.65 -11.63
N VAL A 137 23.22 5.67 -10.73
CA VAL A 137 24.51 4.99 -10.55
C VAL A 137 24.94 4.28 -11.81
N ARG A 138 24.04 3.50 -12.43
CA ARG A 138 24.30 2.78 -13.67
C ARG A 138 24.66 3.73 -14.81
N PHE A 139 23.88 4.78 -15.02
CA PHE A 139 24.06 5.76 -16.08
C PHE A 139 25.41 6.45 -15.98
N LEU A 140 25.76 6.97 -14.79
CA LEU A 140 27.04 7.64 -14.58
C LEU A 140 28.22 6.66 -14.72
N SER A 141 28.04 5.42 -14.27
CA SER A 141 29.08 4.37 -14.40
C SER A 141 29.30 3.92 -15.84
N GLN A 142 28.25 3.85 -16.66
CA GLN A 142 28.32 3.41 -18.05
C GLN A 142 28.89 4.48 -18.99
N ARG A 143 28.62 5.76 -18.72
CA ARG A 143 29.14 6.88 -19.53
C ARG A 143 30.55 7.31 -19.16
N ALA A 144 31.01 7.01 -17.95
CA ALA A 144 32.37 7.31 -17.54
C ALA A 144 33.36 6.34 -18.20
N SER A 145 34.41 6.88 -18.82
CA SER A 145 35.50 6.09 -19.41
C SER A 145 36.34 5.34 -18.37
N ASN A 146 36.26 5.71 -17.09
CA ASN A 146 36.97 5.07 -15.99
C ASN A 146 36.12 5.09 -14.71
N ARG A 147 36.19 4.00 -13.93
CA ARG A 147 35.57 3.84 -12.60
C ARG A 147 35.87 5.00 -11.64
N ARG A 148 37.09 5.56 -11.64
CA ARG A 148 37.42 6.70 -10.77
C ARG A 148 36.59 7.95 -11.11
N LEU A 149 36.43 8.24 -12.40
CA LEU A 149 35.62 9.37 -12.88
C LEU A 149 34.14 9.17 -12.57
N ALA A 150 33.63 7.94 -12.69
CA ALA A 150 32.25 7.61 -12.30
C ALA A 150 31.99 7.92 -10.82
N VAL A 151 32.92 7.50 -9.95
CA VAL A 151 32.84 7.74 -8.50
C VAL A 151 32.90 9.25 -8.19
N ASP A 152 33.81 9.99 -8.83
CA ASP A 152 33.90 11.44 -8.67
C ASP A 152 32.62 12.17 -9.14
N GLN A 153 32.01 11.73 -10.24
CA GLN A 153 30.73 12.27 -10.74
C GLN A 153 29.56 11.94 -9.81
N LEU A 154 29.51 10.74 -9.24
CA LEU A 154 28.50 10.35 -8.24
C LEU A 154 28.63 11.22 -6.97
N HIS A 155 29.86 11.42 -6.50
CA HIS A 155 30.14 12.29 -5.38
C HIS A 155 29.76 13.75 -5.63
N SER A 156 30.05 14.26 -6.82
CA SER A 156 29.64 15.60 -7.23
C SER A 156 28.10 15.71 -7.28
N THR A 157 27.41 14.72 -7.85
CA THR A 157 25.94 14.65 -7.90
C THR A 157 25.31 14.73 -6.51
N VAL A 158 25.75 13.87 -5.59
CA VAL A 158 25.26 13.85 -4.21
C VAL A 158 25.52 15.19 -3.52
N SER A 159 26.72 15.77 -3.71
CA SER A 159 27.09 17.05 -3.12
C SER A 159 26.27 18.22 -3.67
N THR A 160 25.99 18.23 -4.97
CA THR A 160 25.13 19.25 -5.60
C THR A 160 23.72 19.17 -5.05
N VAL A 161 23.15 17.97 -4.92
CA VAL A 161 21.82 17.81 -4.30
C VAL A 161 21.82 18.35 -2.88
N LEU A 162 22.77 17.96 -2.04
CA LEU A 162 22.78 18.35 -0.62
C LEU A 162 23.00 19.86 -0.39
N HIS A 163 23.80 20.52 -1.23
CA HIS A 163 24.23 21.89 -0.98
C HIS A 163 23.62 22.93 -1.91
N ALA A 164 23.13 22.55 -3.09
CA ALA A 164 22.46 23.45 -4.04
C ALA A 164 20.92 23.31 -4.04
N ALA A 165 20.37 22.23 -3.46
CA ALA A 165 18.93 22.07 -3.25
C ALA A 165 18.19 23.31 -2.68
N PRO A 166 18.69 24.05 -1.67
CA PRO A 166 17.90 25.15 -1.10
C PRO A 166 17.53 26.23 -2.12
N ASN A 167 18.30 26.38 -3.20
CA ASN A 167 18.14 27.50 -4.13
C ASN A 167 17.59 27.11 -5.51
N HIS A 168 17.40 25.81 -5.82
CA HIS A 168 17.04 25.38 -7.18
C HIS A 168 15.98 24.25 -7.18
N ALA A 169 14.77 24.54 -7.68
CA ALA A 169 13.63 23.62 -7.68
C ALA A 169 13.95 22.27 -8.36
N ARG A 170 14.57 22.29 -9.56
CA ARG A 170 15.02 21.05 -10.24
C ARG A 170 15.94 20.16 -9.40
N VAL A 171 16.86 20.77 -8.64
CA VAL A 171 17.80 20.04 -7.79
C VAL A 171 17.05 19.40 -6.62
N ARG A 172 16.01 20.07 -6.09
CA ARG A 172 15.12 19.50 -5.06
C ARG A 172 14.28 18.36 -5.59
N VAL A 173 13.62 18.54 -6.74
CA VAL A 173 12.85 17.47 -7.40
C VAL A 173 13.74 16.26 -7.66
N PHE A 174 14.94 16.46 -8.22
CA PHE A 174 15.89 15.37 -8.42
C PHE A 174 16.33 14.72 -7.10
N GLY A 175 16.65 15.50 -6.08
CA GLY A 175 17.02 14.99 -4.75
C GLY A 175 15.91 14.14 -4.12
N SER A 176 14.67 14.60 -4.26
CA SER A 176 13.44 13.96 -3.81
C SER A 176 13.18 12.63 -4.54
N LEU A 177 13.40 12.58 -5.86
CA LEU A 177 13.33 11.34 -6.64
C LEU A 177 14.44 10.35 -6.25
N CYS A 178 15.62 10.89 -5.94
CA CYS A 178 16.73 10.09 -5.47
C CYS A 178 16.56 9.64 -4.01
N GLY A 179 15.62 10.18 -3.23
CA GLY A 179 15.49 9.87 -1.80
C GLY A 179 16.74 10.22 -1.00
N ILE A 180 17.40 11.33 -1.35
CA ILE A 180 18.61 11.82 -0.66
C ILE A 180 18.22 12.70 0.55
N ASP A 181 17.09 13.38 0.44
CA ASP A 181 16.49 14.31 1.40
C ASP A 181 15.44 13.64 2.31
N ASP A 182 14.76 12.60 1.82
CA ASP A 182 13.66 11.93 2.51
C ASP A 182 13.95 10.45 2.80
N LYS A 183 13.54 9.98 3.97
CA LYS A 183 13.61 8.56 4.35
C LYS A 183 12.55 7.72 3.63
N PHE A 184 11.47 8.35 3.17
CA PHE A 184 10.40 7.69 2.44
C PHE A 184 10.51 7.97 0.94
N ASN A 185 10.97 6.98 0.17
CA ASN A 185 11.11 7.08 -1.27
C ASN A 185 10.62 5.80 -1.98
N PRO A 186 9.30 5.65 -2.21
CA PRO A 186 8.77 4.46 -2.86
C PRO A 186 9.19 4.39 -4.33
N PRO A 187 9.41 3.19 -4.89
CA PRO A 187 9.86 3.02 -6.28
C PRO A 187 8.85 3.55 -7.30
N GLU A 188 7.57 3.70 -6.93
CA GLU A 188 6.53 4.27 -7.79
C GLU A 188 6.66 5.79 -7.95
N LYS A 189 7.38 6.49 -7.06
CA LYS A 189 7.52 7.96 -7.09
C LYS A 189 8.10 8.45 -8.42
N ILE A 190 9.08 7.74 -8.97
CA ILE A 190 9.63 8.08 -10.29
C ILE A 190 8.60 7.84 -11.40
N LYS A 191 7.79 6.78 -11.31
CA LYS A 191 6.73 6.50 -12.30
C LYS A 191 5.68 7.62 -12.31
N VAL A 192 5.28 8.09 -11.13
CA VAL A 192 4.40 9.25 -10.98
C VAL A 192 5.01 10.47 -11.65
N PHE A 193 6.27 10.77 -11.37
CA PHE A 193 6.97 11.89 -11.98
C PHE A 193 7.01 11.81 -13.51
N LEU A 194 7.31 10.65 -14.08
CA LEU A 194 7.30 10.46 -15.54
C LEU A 194 5.90 10.66 -16.15
N HIS A 195 4.84 10.21 -15.47
CA HIS A 195 3.46 10.45 -15.92
C HIS A 195 3.05 11.93 -15.81
N ILE A 196 3.54 12.65 -14.79
CA ILE A 196 3.35 14.10 -14.69
C ILE A 196 4.04 14.80 -15.86
N LEU A 197 5.28 14.42 -16.19
CA LEU A 197 6.01 14.98 -17.33
C LEU A 197 5.29 14.71 -18.65
N GLU A 198 4.78 13.49 -18.85
CA GLU A 198 4.02 13.12 -20.03
C GLU A 198 2.71 13.93 -20.16
N ASN A 199 1.93 14.03 -19.08
CA ASN A 199 0.70 14.83 -19.08
C ASN A 199 0.98 16.30 -19.36
N LEU A 200 2.06 16.84 -18.77
CA LEU A 200 2.49 18.21 -19.00
C LEU A 200 2.94 18.43 -20.45
N TYR A 201 3.70 17.49 -21.00
CA TYR A 201 4.14 17.49 -22.40
C TYR A 201 2.96 17.50 -23.37
N ARG A 202 2.04 16.53 -23.22
CA ARG A 202 0.82 16.42 -24.03
C ARG A 202 -0.04 17.67 -23.95
N SER A 203 -0.24 18.21 -22.74
CA SER A 203 -1.05 19.42 -22.53
C SER A 203 -0.40 20.68 -23.10
N LYS A 204 0.92 20.82 -23.00
CA LYS A 204 1.66 21.93 -23.61
C LYS A 204 1.63 21.87 -25.13
N ILE A 205 1.79 20.70 -25.74
CA ILE A 205 1.70 20.53 -27.19
C ILE A 205 0.28 20.81 -27.67
N ALA A 206 -0.74 20.26 -26.99
CA ALA A 206 -2.13 20.52 -27.33
C ALA A 206 -2.44 22.03 -27.30
N ALA A 207 -1.96 22.74 -26.27
CA ALA A 207 -2.12 24.17 -26.15
C ALA A 207 -1.35 24.97 -27.22
N SER A 208 -0.22 24.46 -27.72
CA SER A 208 0.53 25.10 -28.82
C SER A 208 -0.08 24.82 -30.20
N VAL A 209 -0.82 23.72 -30.35
CA VAL A 209 -1.41 23.27 -31.62
C VAL A 209 -2.83 23.80 -31.84
N GLY A 210 -3.60 24.12 -30.78
CA GLY A 210 -5.04 24.38 -30.91
C GLY A 210 -5.60 25.64 -30.24
N ALA A 211 -5.55 26.78 -30.96
CA ALA A 211 -6.74 27.63 -31.18
C ALA A 211 -7.47 27.27 -32.50
N SER A 212 -6.88 26.37 -33.31
CA SER A 212 -7.47 25.80 -34.52
C SER A 212 -7.65 24.30 -34.30
N GLY A 213 -8.90 23.83 -34.27
CA GLY A 213 -9.30 22.48 -33.87
C GLY A 213 -8.38 21.37 -34.39
N ALA A 214 -7.74 20.64 -33.47
CA ALA A 214 -6.88 19.51 -33.80
C ALA A 214 -7.44 18.23 -33.17
N ASN A 215 -7.69 17.23 -34.02
CA ASN A 215 -7.98 15.86 -33.61
C ASN A 215 -6.74 15.25 -32.92
N THR A 216 -6.95 14.36 -31.95
CA THR A 216 -5.92 13.65 -31.16
C THR A 216 -4.79 13.04 -32.00
N ALA A 217 -5.09 12.55 -33.20
CA ALA A 217 -4.09 11.96 -34.11
C ALA A 217 -3.02 12.96 -34.61
N ARG A 218 -3.35 14.25 -34.78
CA ARG A 218 -2.37 15.28 -35.19
C ARG A 218 -1.42 15.67 -34.06
N ILE A 219 -1.86 15.56 -32.81
CA ILE A 219 -1.04 15.84 -31.64
C ILE A 219 0.02 14.74 -31.48
N GLU A 220 -0.34 13.49 -31.74
CA GLU A 220 0.60 12.36 -31.72
C GLU A 220 1.67 12.47 -32.82
N GLU A 221 1.31 12.88 -34.05
CA GLU A 221 2.30 13.12 -35.12
C GLU A 221 3.28 14.23 -34.76
N ILE A 222 2.82 15.37 -34.22
CA ILE A 222 3.69 16.49 -33.83
C ILE A 222 4.53 16.15 -32.59
N ALA A 223 3.97 15.36 -31.66
CA ALA A 223 4.65 14.90 -30.46
C ALA A 223 5.84 13.97 -30.75
N THR A 224 5.92 13.34 -31.93
CA THR A 224 7.10 12.56 -32.32
C THR A 224 8.26 13.41 -32.83
N ALA A 225 8.04 14.68 -33.17
CA ALA A 225 9.03 15.56 -33.76
C ALA A 225 9.69 16.53 -32.76
N ILE A 226 9.08 16.78 -31.60
CA ILE A 226 9.57 17.76 -30.61
C ILE A 226 10.13 17.03 -29.38
N PRO A 227 11.40 17.22 -29.00
CA PRO A 227 11.95 16.60 -27.80
C PRO A 227 11.20 17.03 -26.53
N LEU A 228 10.94 16.08 -25.62
CA LEU A 228 10.34 16.36 -24.29
C LEU A 228 11.08 17.49 -23.57
N ALA A 229 12.42 17.44 -23.63
CA ALA A 229 13.29 18.40 -22.98
C ALA A 229 12.99 19.84 -23.42
N ASP A 230 12.69 20.04 -24.70
CA ASP A 230 12.44 21.37 -25.26
C ASP A 230 11.12 21.94 -24.77
N VAL A 231 10.11 21.09 -24.62
CA VAL A 231 8.75 21.48 -24.20
C VAL A 231 8.65 21.68 -22.69
N VAL A 232 9.24 20.78 -21.90
CA VAL A 232 9.05 20.76 -20.45
C VAL A 232 10.17 21.48 -19.72
N PHE A 233 11.42 21.37 -20.20
CA PHE A 233 12.60 21.79 -19.46
C PHE A 233 13.32 23.02 -20.02
N HIS A 234 13.30 23.25 -21.34
CA HIS A 234 13.81 24.49 -21.92
C HIS A 234 12.72 25.57 -21.92
N ASN A 235 11.47 25.22 -22.23
CA ASN A 235 10.33 26.12 -22.09
C ASN A 235 9.65 25.96 -20.71
N VAL A 236 10.26 26.54 -19.68
CA VAL A 236 9.84 26.36 -18.28
C VAL A 236 8.46 26.96 -17.99
N GLY A 237 8.06 28.02 -18.71
CA GLY A 237 6.78 28.69 -18.48
C GLY A 237 5.57 27.83 -18.85
N ILE A 238 4.65 27.67 -17.91
CA ILE A 238 3.37 26.96 -18.10
C ILE A 238 2.23 27.97 -18.07
N ALA A 239 1.31 27.92 -19.04
CA ALA A 239 0.09 28.73 -18.98
C ALA A 239 -0.87 28.20 -17.89
N GLN A 240 -1.63 29.08 -17.25
CA GLN A 240 -2.50 28.70 -16.13
C GLN A 240 -3.55 27.65 -16.49
N ASN A 241 -4.15 27.77 -17.67
CA ASN A 241 -5.10 26.79 -18.21
C ASN A 241 -4.45 25.41 -18.42
N VAL A 242 -3.20 25.37 -18.87
CA VAL A 242 -2.44 24.11 -19.03
C VAL A 242 -2.18 23.48 -17.67
N ALA A 243 -1.79 24.26 -16.66
CA ALA A 243 -1.56 23.75 -15.31
C ALA A 243 -2.84 23.16 -14.69
N GLN A 244 -3.98 23.86 -14.84
CA GLN A 244 -5.29 23.38 -14.39
C GLN A 244 -5.72 22.11 -15.12
N GLN A 245 -5.50 22.04 -16.44
CA GLN A 245 -5.78 20.85 -17.23
C GLN A 245 -4.95 19.66 -16.75
N VAL A 246 -3.64 19.83 -16.56
CA VAL A 246 -2.76 18.77 -16.06
C VAL A 246 -3.23 18.26 -14.70
N ILE A 247 -3.59 19.16 -13.78
CA ILE A 247 -4.14 18.75 -12.47
C ILE A 247 -5.45 17.97 -12.68
N GLY A 248 -6.38 18.48 -13.46
CA GLY A 248 -7.65 17.80 -13.75
C GLY A 248 -7.44 16.39 -14.32
N ASP A 249 -6.50 16.22 -15.24
CA ASP A 249 -6.22 14.93 -15.88
C ASP A 249 -5.56 13.94 -14.90
N LEU A 250 -4.74 14.42 -13.96
CA LEU A 250 -4.16 13.59 -12.90
C LEU A 250 -5.24 13.02 -11.97
N PHE A 251 -6.25 13.81 -11.59
CA PHE A 251 -7.31 13.38 -10.67
C PHE A 251 -8.40 12.50 -11.31
N ARG A 252 -8.47 12.37 -12.65
CA ARG A 252 -9.48 11.51 -13.31
C ARG A 252 -9.10 10.02 -13.28
N ASP A 253 -8.13 9.61 -14.09
CA ASP A 253 -7.85 8.19 -14.35
C ASP A 253 -6.37 7.80 -14.26
N ASN A 254 -5.51 8.71 -13.81
CA ASN A 254 -4.10 8.40 -13.71
C ASN A 254 -3.84 7.31 -12.66
N PHE A 255 -3.29 6.18 -13.11
CA PHE A 255 -3.08 4.98 -12.30
C PHE A 255 -2.12 5.22 -11.12
N TYR A 256 -1.04 5.96 -11.35
CA TYR A 256 0.00 6.19 -10.35
C TYR A 256 -0.35 7.36 -9.42
N TRP A 257 -0.97 8.42 -9.95
CA TRP A 257 -1.42 9.57 -9.15
C TRP A 257 -2.50 9.18 -8.14
N ASN A 258 -3.43 8.29 -8.52
CA ASN A 258 -4.56 7.87 -7.70
C ASN A 258 -4.30 6.58 -6.90
N PHE A 259 -3.03 6.22 -6.69
CA PHE A 259 -2.63 5.08 -5.84
C PHE A 259 -3.29 3.75 -6.22
N ARG A 260 -3.69 3.55 -7.50
CA ARG A 260 -4.38 2.33 -7.93
C ARG A 260 -3.51 1.08 -7.79
N PHE A 261 -2.19 1.24 -7.77
CA PHE A 261 -1.23 0.17 -7.46
C PHE A 261 -1.29 -0.33 -6.00
N TRP A 262 -1.87 0.45 -5.09
CA TRP A 262 -2.14 0.09 -3.69
C TRP A 262 -3.60 -0.33 -3.45
N LEU A 263 -4.43 -0.39 -4.49
CA LEU A 263 -5.85 -0.66 -4.34
C LEU A 263 -6.11 -1.97 -3.59
N THR A 264 -5.43 -3.07 -3.94
CA THR A 264 -5.65 -4.36 -3.28
C THR A 264 -5.33 -4.32 -1.77
N PRO A 265 -4.13 -3.88 -1.31
CA PRO A 265 -3.88 -3.70 0.12
C PRO A 265 -4.86 -2.74 0.81
N CYS A 266 -5.21 -1.63 0.17
CA CYS A 266 -6.18 -0.68 0.70
C CYS A 266 -7.57 -1.31 0.89
N THR A 267 -8.04 -2.10 -0.07
CA THR A 267 -9.34 -2.78 0.03
C THR A 267 -9.36 -3.86 1.10
N GLU A 268 -8.30 -4.67 1.22
CA GLU A 268 -8.25 -5.76 2.21
C GLU A 268 -8.09 -5.21 3.63
N LEU A 269 -7.30 -4.16 3.82
CA LEU A 269 -7.08 -3.48 5.10
C LEU A 269 -8.10 -2.38 5.41
N ARG A 270 -9.13 -2.21 4.57
CA ARG A 270 -10.19 -1.21 4.72
C ARG A 270 -9.68 0.24 4.87
N VAL A 271 -8.60 0.56 4.17
CA VAL A 271 -8.03 1.92 4.10
C VAL A 271 -8.51 2.60 2.83
N ASP A 272 -9.07 3.81 2.95
CA ASP A 272 -9.47 4.60 1.79
C ASP A 272 -8.23 5.20 1.08
N SER A 273 -8.01 4.77 -0.17
CA SER A 273 -6.92 5.25 -1.03
C SER A 273 -7.27 6.52 -1.81
N SER A 274 -8.53 6.97 -1.77
CA SER A 274 -8.98 8.14 -2.53
C SER A 274 -8.33 9.43 -2.05
N TRP A 275 -8.30 10.44 -2.92
CA TRP A 275 -7.88 11.77 -2.50
C TRP A 275 -8.96 12.40 -1.62
N PRO A 276 -8.59 13.11 -0.53
CA PRO A 276 -9.56 13.88 0.25
C PRO A 276 -10.31 14.88 -0.62
N ALA A 277 -11.57 15.15 -0.27
CA ALA A 277 -12.38 16.13 -0.98
C ALA A 277 -11.73 17.54 -0.89
N GLY A 278 -11.78 18.31 -1.98
CA GLY A 278 -11.23 19.67 -2.04
C GLY A 278 -9.74 19.76 -2.43
N VAL A 279 -9.00 18.65 -2.46
CA VAL A 279 -7.54 18.69 -2.74
C VAL A 279 -7.24 19.06 -4.19
N CYS A 280 -8.12 18.72 -5.13
CA CYS A 280 -7.96 19.11 -6.53
C CYS A 280 -8.02 20.64 -6.66
N GLU A 281 -9.01 21.26 -6.02
CA GLU A 281 -9.23 22.70 -5.99
C GLU A 281 -8.09 23.42 -5.25
N GLU A 282 -7.68 22.90 -4.08
CA GLU A 282 -6.53 23.44 -3.33
C GLU A 282 -5.24 23.41 -4.15
N LEU A 283 -4.99 22.30 -4.85
CA LEU A 283 -3.79 22.17 -5.68
C LEU A 283 -3.81 23.13 -6.88
N GLN A 284 -4.99 23.35 -7.48
CA GLN A 284 -5.17 24.35 -8.52
C GLN A 284 -4.91 25.78 -7.98
N GLU A 285 -5.43 26.11 -6.79
CA GLU A 285 -5.19 27.41 -6.15
C GLU A 285 -3.71 27.64 -5.83
N ARG A 286 -3.04 26.62 -5.27
CA ARG A 286 -1.59 26.66 -5.01
C ARG A 286 -0.79 26.82 -6.30
N ALA A 287 -1.19 26.15 -7.38
CA ALA A 287 -0.56 26.32 -8.68
C ALA A 287 -0.75 27.73 -9.26
N LEU A 288 -1.93 28.34 -9.10
CA LEU A 288 -2.18 29.73 -9.49
C LEU A 288 -1.35 30.71 -8.65
N THR A 289 -1.15 30.43 -7.37
CA THR A 289 -0.31 31.24 -6.49
C THR A 289 1.15 31.28 -6.97
N LEU A 290 1.67 30.20 -7.56
CA LEU A 290 3.00 30.20 -8.19
C LEU A 290 3.12 31.23 -9.34
N ALA A 291 2.03 31.53 -10.05
CA ALA A 291 2.03 32.57 -11.07
C ALA A 291 2.15 33.99 -10.48
N THR A 292 1.73 34.18 -9.23
CA THR A 292 1.76 35.49 -8.54
C THR A 292 3.08 35.79 -7.83
N ALA A 293 3.80 34.76 -7.39
CA ALA A 293 5.11 34.88 -6.71
C ALA A 293 6.30 35.13 -7.66
N SER A 294 6.09 35.04 -8.97
CA SER A 294 7.09 35.32 -10.01
C SER A 294 7.49 36.81 -10.01
N ARG A 295 8.80 37.10 -9.90
CA ARG A 295 9.42 38.43 -9.66
C ARG A 295 9.12 39.54 -10.68
N ASN A 296 8.39 39.28 -11.76
CA ASN A 296 8.03 40.29 -12.76
C ASN A 296 6.60 40.79 -12.54
N THR A 297 6.41 41.53 -11.44
CA THR A 297 5.10 42.03 -10.97
C THR A 297 4.50 43.14 -11.85
N LEU A 298 5.25 43.74 -12.77
CA LEU A 298 4.84 44.97 -13.45
C LEU A 298 4.38 44.84 -14.91
N LEU A 299 4.49 43.67 -15.56
CA LEU A 299 4.10 43.53 -16.97
C LEU A 299 3.39 42.19 -17.26
N ASN A 300 2.14 42.31 -17.69
CA ASN A 300 1.34 41.39 -18.52
C ASN A 300 0.25 40.53 -17.86
N ALA A 301 -0.93 40.58 -18.52
CA ALA A 301 -2.16 39.83 -18.29
C ALA A 301 -2.08 38.32 -18.65
N HIS A 302 -0.87 37.79 -18.90
CA HIS A 302 -0.63 36.39 -19.27
C HIS A 302 0.50 35.81 -18.41
N ARG A 303 0.30 35.76 -17.09
CA ARG A 303 1.28 35.23 -16.14
C ARG A 303 1.47 33.73 -16.34
N LYS A 304 2.68 33.32 -16.71
CA LYS A 304 3.08 31.91 -16.77
C LYS A 304 3.55 31.44 -15.40
N ILE A 305 3.20 30.22 -15.04
CA ILE A 305 3.68 29.50 -13.87
C ILE A 305 5.09 28.98 -14.18
N ASP A 306 6.00 29.06 -13.22
CA ASP A 306 7.30 28.39 -13.31
C ASP A 306 7.09 26.86 -13.26
N GLY A 307 7.42 26.19 -14.37
CA GLY A 307 7.23 24.75 -14.50
C GLY A 307 8.08 23.91 -13.55
N ASP A 308 9.23 24.39 -13.12
CA ASP A 308 10.04 23.65 -12.14
C ASP A 308 9.37 23.68 -10.76
N ALA A 309 8.83 24.84 -10.37
CA ALA A 309 8.07 25.00 -9.14
C ALA A 309 6.74 24.22 -9.20
N PHE A 310 6.11 24.13 -10.37
CA PHE A 310 4.91 23.35 -10.58
C PHE A 310 5.16 21.84 -10.44
N LEU A 311 6.24 21.31 -11.06
CA LEU A 311 6.63 19.91 -10.91
C LEU A 311 6.97 19.57 -9.45
N GLU A 312 7.67 20.48 -8.76
CA GLU A 312 7.94 20.35 -7.34
C GLU A 312 6.66 20.28 -6.51
N LEU A 313 5.71 21.20 -6.74
CA LEU A 313 4.41 21.23 -6.05
C LEU A 313 3.64 19.91 -6.22
N LEU A 314 3.55 19.38 -7.45
CA LEU A 314 2.82 18.15 -7.73
C LEU A 314 3.47 16.94 -7.06
N LEU A 315 4.80 16.84 -7.13
CA LEU A 315 5.53 15.73 -6.54
C LEU A 315 5.47 15.76 -5.01
N ASP A 316 5.53 16.94 -4.40
CA ASP A 316 5.40 17.14 -2.96
C ASP A 316 4.00 16.77 -2.45
N ALA A 317 2.96 17.22 -3.15
CA ALA A 317 1.57 16.86 -2.84
C ALA A 317 1.35 15.34 -2.89
N TRP A 318 1.82 14.69 -3.95
CA TRP A 318 1.75 13.23 -4.07
C TRP A 318 2.54 12.51 -2.97
N THR A 319 3.76 12.96 -2.68
CA THR A 319 4.62 12.36 -1.65
C THR A 319 4.00 12.47 -0.26
N THR A 320 3.39 13.61 0.05
CA THR A 320 2.69 13.85 1.32
C THR A 320 1.51 12.89 1.47
N ARG A 321 0.67 12.75 0.44
CA ARG A 321 -0.44 11.79 0.47
C ARG A 321 0.04 10.34 0.55
N ALA A 322 1.09 9.99 -0.18
CA ALA A 322 1.69 8.66 -0.15
C ALA A 322 2.16 8.28 1.27
N LYS A 323 2.80 9.21 1.99
CA LYS A 323 3.21 9.01 3.39
C LYS A 323 2.02 8.78 4.33
N GLN A 324 0.96 9.57 4.16
CA GLN A 324 -0.27 9.43 4.96
C GLN A 324 -0.92 8.07 4.72
N LEU A 325 -1.10 7.67 3.46
CA LEU A 325 -1.66 6.37 3.10
C LEU A 325 -0.81 5.22 3.63
N TYR A 326 0.51 5.33 3.50
CA TYR A 326 1.42 4.35 4.02
C TYR A 326 1.31 4.20 5.55
N ALA A 327 1.23 5.31 6.30
CA ALA A 327 1.02 5.29 7.75
C ALA A 327 -0.33 4.66 8.15
N LEU A 328 -1.40 4.94 7.39
CA LEU A 328 -2.71 4.32 7.61
C LEU A 328 -2.67 2.80 7.37
N LEU A 329 -2.03 2.36 6.28
CA LEU A 329 -1.84 0.95 5.97
C LEU A 329 -1.00 0.23 7.03
N GLU A 330 0.03 0.89 7.56
CA GLU A 330 0.84 0.36 8.66
C GLU A 330 0.00 0.19 9.93
N SER A 331 -0.77 1.21 10.33
CA SER A 331 -1.66 1.14 11.49
C SER A 331 -2.73 0.05 11.33
N ALA A 332 -3.28 -0.12 10.13
CA ALA A 332 -4.26 -1.17 9.85
C ALA A 332 -3.61 -2.56 9.93
N THR A 333 -2.39 -2.71 9.40
CA THR A 333 -1.62 -3.95 9.50
C THR A 333 -1.32 -4.30 10.96
N ASP A 334 -0.92 -3.33 11.78
CA ASP A 334 -0.67 -3.51 13.22
C ASP A 334 -1.94 -3.89 14.00
N HIS A 335 -3.11 -3.45 13.52
CA HIS A 335 -4.39 -3.83 14.13
C HIS A 335 -4.76 -5.28 13.80
N GLU A 336 -4.70 -5.67 12.53
CA GLU A 336 -4.99 -7.04 12.08
C GLU A 336 -4.05 -8.07 12.71
N GLU A 337 -2.75 -7.75 12.83
CA GLU A 337 -1.80 -8.64 13.51
C GLU A 337 -2.12 -8.79 15.01
N ARG A 338 -2.58 -7.74 15.67
CA ARG A 338 -2.99 -7.82 17.09
C ARG A 338 -4.24 -8.67 17.25
N GLU A 339 -5.26 -8.47 16.44
CA GLU A 339 -6.49 -9.29 16.47
C GLU A 339 -6.18 -10.76 16.17
N GLY A 340 -5.34 -11.03 15.16
CA GLY A 340 -4.90 -12.38 14.84
C GLY A 340 -4.15 -13.06 15.99
N ASN A 341 -3.26 -12.33 16.67
CA ASN A 341 -2.53 -12.85 17.83
C ASN A 341 -3.44 -13.11 19.04
N GLU A 342 -4.43 -12.24 19.27
CA GLU A 342 -5.43 -12.42 20.33
C GLU A 342 -6.31 -13.64 20.07
N LEU A 343 -6.74 -13.85 18.81
CA LEU A 343 -7.49 -15.03 18.40
C LEU A 343 -6.67 -16.32 18.59
N LEU A 344 -5.39 -16.32 18.17
CA LEU A 344 -4.49 -17.46 18.38
C LEU A 344 -4.29 -17.76 19.86
N ARG A 345 -4.08 -16.72 20.68
CA ARG A 345 -3.96 -16.86 22.14
C ARG A 345 -5.24 -17.45 22.74
N SER A 346 -6.41 -16.97 22.34
CA SER A 346 -7.71 -17.50 22.79
C SER A 346 -7.88 -18.98 22.41
N ARG A 347 -7.56 -19.35 21.16
CA ARG A 347 -7.60 -20.73 20.69
C ARG A 347 -6.61 -21.63 21.44
N GLN A 348 -5.41 -21.14 21.72
CA GLN A 348 -4.41 -21.88 22.49
C GLN A 348 -4.89 -22.11 23.93
N VAL A 349 -5.42 -21.10 24.61
CA VAL A 349 -6.01 -21.26 25.95
C VAL A 349 -7.17 -22.27 25.93
N MET A 350 -8.02 -22.22 24.91
CA MET A 350 -9.09 -23.20 24.73
C MET A 350 -8.53 -24.62 24.53
N GLN A 351 -7.51 -24.80 23.69
CA GLN A 351 -6.88 -26.09 23.44
C GLN A 351 -6.16 -26.62 24.69
N ASP A 352 -5.45 -25.77 25.42
CA ASP A 352 -4.78 -26.13 26.67
C ASP A 352 -5.80 -26.54 27.74
N SER A 353 -6.94 -25.85 27.82
CA SER A 353 -8.03 -26.25 28.72
C SER A 353 -8.65 -27.60 28.31
N ARG A 354 -8.78 -27.86 27.00
CA ARG A 354 -9.22 -29.16 26.46
C ARG A 354 -8.18 -30.27 26.64
N MET A 355 -6.89 -29.97 26.74
CA MET A 355 -5.85 -30.96 27.04
C MET A 355 -5.75 -31.28 28.54
N GLN A 356 -6.15 -30.36 29.41
CA GLN A 356 -6.23 -30.59 30.85
C GLN A 356 -7.42 -31.51 31.22
N HIS A 357 -8.47 -31.55 30.39
CA HIS A 357 -9.69 -32.31 30.64
C HIS A 357 -9.86 -33.39 29.57
N ARG A 358 -9.81 -34.68 29.94
CA ARG A 358 -10.11 -35.77 28.99
C ARG A 358 -11.44 -35.46 28.26
N PRO A 359 -11.56 -35.65 26.94
CA PRO A 359 -12.81 -35.40 26.24
C PRO A 359 -13.97 -36.19 26.85
N THR A 360 -15.16 -35.59 26.92
CA THR A 360 -16.37 -36.22 27.45
C THR A 360 -16.68 -37.50 26.68
N THR A 361 -16.90 -38.62 27.37
CA THR A 361 -17.31 -39.87 26.73
C THR A 361 -18.77 -39.80 26.30
N GLU A 362 -19.18 -40.68 25.40
CA GLU A 362 -20.56 -40.73 24.91
C GLU A 362 -21.56 -41.05 26.04
N GLU A 363 -21.15 -41.89 27.01
CA GLU A 363 -21.92 -42.19 28.22
C GLU A 363 -22.10 -40.95 29.11
N GLU A 364 -21.04 -40.12 29.26
CA GLU A 364 -21.11 -38.87 30.02
C GLU A 364 -22.02 -37.85 29.33
N ARG A 365 -22.02 -37.79 28.00
CA ARG A 365 -22.92 -36.92 27.22
C ARG A 365 -24.38 -37.31 27.40
N GLN A 366 -24.71 -38.60 27.30
CA GLN A 366 -26.07 -39.09 27.53
C GLN A 366 -26.54 -38.78 28.95
N PHE A 367 -25.64 -38.91 29.93
CA PHE A 367 -25.94 -38.51 31.31
C PHE A 367 -26.21 -37.00 31.43
N PHE A 368 -25.43 -36.15 30.75
CA PHE A 368 -25.63 -34.70 30.74
C PHE A 368 -26.94 -34.28 30.06
N ASP A 369 -27.30 -34.90 28.92
CA ASP A 369 -28.58 -34.66 28.26
C ASP A 369 -29.75 -34.99 29.19
N GLN A 370 -29.67 -36.11 29.91
CA GLN A 370 -30.72 -36.48 30.87
C GLN A 370 -30.77 -35.53 32.09
N LEU A 371 -29.64 -34.95 32.51
CA LEU A 371 -29.62 -33.92 33.56
C LEU A 371 -30.25 -32.61 33.08
N ILE A 372 -30.02 -32.24 31.82
CA ILE A 372 -30.63 -31.05 31.21
C ILE A 372 -32.15 -31.25 31.08
N GLU A 373 -32.61 -32.42 30.65
CA GLU A 373 -34.04 -32.72 30.60
C GLU A 373 -34.70 -32.70 32.00
N GLU A 374 -34.00 -33.20 33.02
CA GLU A 374 -34.53 -33.32 34.38
C GLU A 374 -34.50 -32.00 35.17
N TYR A 375 -33.44 -31.19 35.00
CA TYR A 375 -33.22 -29.97 35.77
C TYR A 375 -33.42 -28.69 34.95
N TRP A 376 -33.43 -28.76 33.63
CA TRP A 376 -33.66 -27.61 32.74
C TRP A 376 -32.67 -26.46 33.05
N ASN A 377 -33.14 -25.38 33.69
CA ASN A 377 -32.31 -24.26 34.18
C ASN A 377 -32.03 -24.28 35.69
N ALA A 378 -32.61 -25.24 36.42
CA ALA A 378 -32.41 -25.35 37.85
C ALA A 378 -31.00 -25.89 38.16
N PRO A 379 -30.39 -25.48 39.29
CA PRO A 379 -29.12 -26.04 39.71
C PRO A 379 -29.26 -27.56 39.96
N VAL A 380 -28.42 -28.34 39.27
CA VAL A 380 -28.39 -29.80 39.43
C VAL A 380 -27.99 -30.15 40.87
N SER A 381 -28.78 -31.01 41.52
CA SER A 381 -28.49 -31.50 42.86
C SER A 381 -27.45 -32.63 42.82
N TRP A 382 -26.18 -32.25 42.64
CA TRP A 382 -25.05 -33.18 42.52
C TRP A 382 -24.86 -34.11 43.72
N THR A 383 -25.35 -33.73 44.90
CA THR A 383 -25.28 -34.52 46.14
C THR A 383 -26.48 -35.46 46.32
N SER A 384 -27.48 -35.40 45.45
CA SER A 384 -28.63 -36.30 45.50
C SER A 384 -28.21 -37.76 45.28
N ALA A 385 -28.79 -38.67 46.06
CA ALA A 385 -28.53 -40.11 45.96
C ALA A 385 -28.81 -40.65 44.55
N LYS A 386 -29.83 -40.10 43.86
CA LYS A 386 -30.19 -40.47 42.48
C LYS A 386 -29.11 -40.09 41.47
N VAL A 387 -28.52 -38.91 41.63
CA VAL A 387 -27.46 -38.39 40.75
C VAL A 387 -26.14 -39.10 41.05
N GLN A 388 -25.80 -39.32 42.32
CA GLN A 388 -24.62 -40.07 42.75
C GLN A 388 -24.64 -41.53 42.25
N ALA A 389 -25.80 -42.19 42.28
CA ALA A 389 -25.94 -43.56 41.76
C ALA A 389 -25.67 -43.63 40.24
N ARG A 390 -26.13 -42.65 39.48
CA ARG A 390 -25.90 -42.56 38.02
C ARG A 390 -24.44 -42.24 37.72
N ILE A 391 -23.81 -41.34 38.49
CA ILE A 391 -22.37 -41.04 38.38
C ILE A 391 -21.52 -42.28 38.67
N ALA A 392 -21.88 -43.08 39.67
CA ALA A 392 -21.15 -44.30 40.03
C ALA A 392 -21.16 -45.37 38.92
N ALA A 393 -22.14 -45.30 38.01
CA ALA A 393 -22.32 -46.20 36.87
C ALA A 393 -21.57 -45.75 35.60
N LEU A 394 -21.05 -44.52 35.53
CA LEU A 394 -20.32 -44.01 34.37
C LEU A 394 -18.92 -44.64 34.25
N VAL A 395 -18.51 -44.96 33.02
CA VAL A 395 -17.16 -45.44 32.70
C VAL A 395 -16.52 -44.52 31.64
N PRO A 396 -15.35 -43.91 31.91
CA PRO A 396 -14.51 -44.04 33.10
C PRO A 396 -15.03 -43.24 34.30
N ARG A 397 -14.72 -43.73 35.52
CA ARG A 397 -15.03 -43.00 36.75
C ARG A 397 -14.17 -41.74 36.86
N ARG A 398 -14.80 -40.57 36.81
CA ARG A 398 -14.18 -39.27 37.06
C ARG A 398 -14.58 -38.71 38.42
N GLN A 399 -13.77 -37.80 38.95
CA GLN A 399 -14.11 -37.08 40.18
C GLN A 399 -15.33 -36.17 39.95
N LEU A 400 -16.18 -36.02 40.97
CA LEU A 400 -17.41 -35.22 40.90
C LEU A 400 -17.14 -33.78 40.44
N THR A 401 -16.06 -33.16 40.93
CA THR A 401 -15.64 -31.80 40.56
C THR A 401 -15.30 -31.69 39.08
N GLN A 402 -14.69 -32.72 38.49
CA GLN A 402 -14.40 -32.75 37.06
C GLN A 402 -15.67 -32.93 36.23
N LEU A 403 -16.61 -33.77 36.68
CA LEU A 403 -17.91 -33.94 36.02
C LEU A 403 -18.76 -32.66 36.05
N GLN A 404 -18.73 -31.93 37.17
CA GLN A 404 -19.40 -30.63 37.30
C GLN A 404 -18.82 -29.60 36.31
N GLN A 405 -17.49 -29.54 36.18
CA GLN A 405 -16.84 -28.65 35.22
C GLN A 405 -17.18 -29.04 33.77
N LEU A 406 -17.16 -30.34 33.45
CA LEU A 406 -17.51 -30.84 32.13
C LEU A 406 -18.98 -30.58 31.77
N TYR A 407 -19.88 -30.72 32.73
CA TYR A 407 -21.30 -30.38 32.54
C TYR A 407 -21.49 -28.89 32.28
N ALA A 408 -20.81 -28.02 33.02
CA ALA A 408 -20.88 -26.57 32.81
C ALA A 408 -20.39 -26.17 31.40
N VAL A 409 -19.28 -26.75 30.95
CA VAL A 409 -18.77 -26.55 29.59
C VAL A 409 -19.73 -27.12 28.54
N TYR A 410 -20.28 -28.31 28.76
CA TYR A 410 -21.25 -28.95 27.87
C TYR A 410 -22.48 -28.07 27.65
N VAL A 411 -23.06 -27.52 28.72
CA VAL A 411 -24.20 -26.59 28.64
C VAL A 411 -23.83 -25.30 27.89
N ALA A 412 -22.62 -24.77 28.11
CA ALA A 412 -22.14 -23.56 27.46
C ALA A 412 -21.80 -23.73 25.97
N GLU A 413 -21.54 -24.95 25.50
CA GLU A 413 -21.24 -25.26 24.09
C GLU A 413 -22.48 -25.77 23.31
N LEU A 414 -23.65 -25.93 23.96
CA LEU A 414 -24.87 -26.40 23.27
C LEU A 414 -25.33 -25.42 22.16
N PRO A 415 -25.81 -25.91 21.01
CA PRO A 415 -26.40 -25.07 19.98
C PRO A 415 -27.59 -24.26 20.54
N PRO A 416 -27.83 -23.02 20.06
CA PRO A 416 -28.95 -22.18 20.51
C PRO A 416 -30.32 -22.86 20.43
N GLU A 417 -30.52 -23.67 19.38
CA GLU A 417 -31.75 -24.43 19.12
C GLU A 417 -32.06 -25.47 20.21
N ARG A 418 -31.04 -25.97 20.90
CA ARG A 418 -31.20 -26.93 22.00
C ARG A 418 -31.39 -26.27 23.36
N ARG A 419 -31.13 -24.96 23.48
CA ARG A 419 -31.31 -24.19 24.72
C ARG A 419 -32.71 -23.59 24.80
N LEU A 420 -33.74 -24.43 24.70
CA LEU A 420 -35.15 -24.01 24.73
C LEU A 420 -35.54 -23.28 26.03
N TRP A 421 -34.71 -23.42 27.06
CA TRP A 421 -34.83 -22.80 28.38
C TRP A 421 -34.22 -21.40 28.50
N GLU A 422 -33.45 -20.96 27.52
CA GLU A 422 -32.79 -19.66 27.56
C GLU A 422 -33.80 -18.58 27.14
N TRP A 423 -34.50 -18.05 28.13
CA TRP A 423 -35.59 -17.09 27.99
C TRP A 423 -35.23 -15.82 27.19
N SER A 424 -33.95 -15.49 27.06
CA SER A 424 -33.43 -14.40 26.22
C SER A 424 -33.53 -14.68 24.72
N ASN A 425 -33.64 -15.95 24.31
CA ASN A 425 -33.81 -16.36 22.91
C ASN A 425 -35.28 -16.40 22.48
N TRP A 426 -36.22 -16.25 23.41
CA TRP A 426 -37.65 -16.20 23.11
C TRP A 426 -38.03 -14.80 22.60
N ARG A 427 -38.73 -14.76 21.48
CA ARG A 427 -39.35 -13.52 20.98
C ARG A 427 -40.56 -13.24 21.86
N TRP A 428 -40.34 -12.48 22.94
CA TRP A 428 -41.41 -12.01 23.79
C TRP A 428 -42.38 -11.16 22.94
N GLU A 429 -43.55 -11.70 22.63
CA GLU A 429 -44.64 -10.92 22.05
C GLU A 429 -45.35 -10.19 23.20
N THR A 430 -45.49 -8.88 23.08
CA THR A 430 -46.13 -8.00 24.07
C THR A 430 -47.62 -8.31 24.31
N GLU A 431 -48.20 -9.19 23.50
CA GLU A 431 -49.61 -9.60 23.54
C GLU A 431 -49.84 -10.91 24.30
N TRP A 432 -48.80 -11.53 24.88
CA TRP A 432 -48.98 -12.68 25.76
C TRP A 432 -49.62 -12.23 27.07
N GLU A 433 -50.95 -12.17 27.05
CA GLU A 433 -51.79 -12.13 28.24
C GLU A 433 -51.53 -13.42 29.02
N TRP A 434 -50.68 -13.32 30.04
CA TRP A 434 -50.60 -14.34 31.07
C TRP A 434 -51.99 -14.43 31.69
N GLY A 435 -52.77 -15.44 31.26
CA GLY A 435 -54.10 -15.70 31.77
C GLY A 435 -54.09 -15.52 33.28
N ALA A 436 -54.92 -14.60 33.77
CA ALA A 436 -54.94 -14.21 35.16
C ALA A 436 -54.97 -15.45 36.05
N LEU A 437 -54.02 -15.52 36.98
CA LEU A 437 -53.98 -16.56 38.01
C LEU A 437 -55.24 -16.40 38.87
N VAL A 438 -56.29 -17.16 38.53
CA VAL A 438 -57.52 -17.22 39.35
C VAL A 438 -57.13 -17.97 40.62
N LEU A 439 -56.85 -17.23 41.68
CA LEU A 439 -56.80 -17.77 43.03
C LEU A 439 -58.24 -18.21 43.38
N THR A 440 -58.52 -19.50 43.26
CA THR A 440 -59.71 -20.09 43.90
C THR A 440 -59.59 -19.86 45.40
N PRO A 441 -60.50 -19.11 46.04
CA PRO A 441 -60.48 -18.95 47.48
C PRO A 441 -60.62 -20.32 48.15
N ASP A 442 -59.78 -20.54 49.16
CA ASP A 442 -59.73 -21.75 49.97
C ASP A 442 -61.14 -22.12 50.48
N LYS A 443 -61.68 -23.25 50.02
CA LYS A 443 -62.77 -23.93 50.71
C LYS A 443 -62.19 -24.80 51.82
N ARG A 444 -61.67 -24.16 52.88
CA ARG A 444 -61.56 -24.76 54.23
C ARG A 444 -61.60 -23.69 55.29
N GLU A 445 -62.82 -23.36 55.70
CA GLU A 445 -63.19 -23.16 57.10
C GLU A 445 -64.72 -23.19 57.20
N GLN A 446 -65.26 -24.43 57.30
CA GLN A 446 -66.33 -24.86 58.21
C GLN A 446 -66.65 -26.34 57.99
#